data_AF-A0A949XYF7-F1
#
_entry.id   AF-A0A949XYF7-F1
#
_cell.length_a   1.000
_cell.length_b   1.000
_cell.length_c   1.000
_cell.angle_alpha   90.00
_cell.angle_beta   90.00
_cell.angle_gamma   90.00
#
_symmetry.space_group_name_H-M   'P 1'
#
loop_
_entity.id
_entity.type
_entity.pdbx_description
1 polymer ?
#
loop_
_entity_poly.entity_id
_entity_poly.type
_entity_poly.pdbx_seq_one_letter_code
_entity_poly.pdbx_strand_id
1 'polypeptide(L)'
;MKPRPPDDLPATIDQTPEILLDSFRAHPEWTDRQRDEQLDRLIARFPKERLLAAVRPRLRDLQGGDAEALLRLVEAFASSDLLRVLAEALIAQPHLSAERSWDALDLLDAAGALESYPELAERWAELNESLDEEGSLAELAEQLEEGPEETWLALQGLGAVESEIRPQIVAGLGDVALGPGLVTFLRLLTFAHDPATRSAALDVLARPATRDPELVAAWASIAADHPDPDVAARARRWLGDRADIAIAAWGGPDRPAPRLVRSLVTAVNGRGEGYIVLSSTLGATRLTAAFLCDVRRGVREVHGVIVPESPVADDAFREFVRESDRDLVEGAPELALGLLAGSLLLCGPETSPALRFWLEGTVGPRVQPRPLPLPFPGWDPASQPFDEMPRRARAVLEACPDWLDDSALTYQIAEEIALREVDPSPDPKRDVGAYRYLFEHRLQGQLELFRRMQLWMASFWQSSGDHDLGRSALALSCQLSDAQHAVPGHPFTVALTTRSLSAAQVNLRAGIDPRKTPISPGA
;
A
#
# COMPACT_ATOMS: atom_id res chain seq x y z
N MET A 1 -4.07 9.61 -26.82
CA MET A 1 -4.73 10.90 -26.51
C MET A 1 -5.76 10.63 -25.44
N LYS A 2 -5.48 10.99 -24.19
CA LYS A 2 -6.47 10.95 -23.10
C LYS A 2 -7.36 12.20 -23.24
N PRO A 3 -8.68 12.12 -23.00
CA PRO A 3 -9.52 13.31 -22.99
C PRO A 3 -9.06 14.22 -21.85
N ARG A 4 -8.80 15.47 -22.20
CA ARG A 4 -8.41 16.55 -21.29
C ARG A 4 -9.68 16.90 -20.48
N PRO A 5 -9.63 17.00 -19.14
CA PRO A 5 -10.77 17.54 -18.40
C PRO A 5 -10.98 18.99 -18.87
N PRO A 6 -12.20 19.39 -19.24
CA PRO A 6 -12.47 20.73 -19.70
C PRO A 6 -12.57 21.62 -18.47
N ASP A 7 -11.50 22.31 -18.08
CA ASP A 7 -11.61 23.53 -17.27
C ASP A 7 -10.29 24.30 -17.23
N ASP A 8 -10.12 25.13 -18.25
CA ASP A 8 -9.50 26.45 -18.17
C ASP A 8 -10.43 27.40 -18.94
N LEU A 9 -11.73 27.34 -18.67
CA LEU A 9 -12.67 28.35 -19.14
C LEU A 9 -12.77 29.44 -18.07
N PRO A 10 -12.38 30.69 -18.39
CA PRO A 10 -12.67 31.82 -17.50
C PRO A 10 -14.16 31.84 -17.23
N ALA A 11 -14.59 32.13 -16.00
CA ALA A 11 -16.00 32.14 -15.56
C ALA A 11 -16.95 32.65 -16.66
N THR A 12 -17.46 31.72 -17.48
CA THR A 12 -18.43 32.02 -18.52
C THR A 12 -19.79 32.10 -17.84
N ILE A 13 -20.59 33.02 -18.35
CA ILE A 13 -21.74 33.63 -17.67
C ILE A 13 -22.94 32.68 -17.49
N ASP A 14 -22.85 31.38 -17.83
CA ASP A 14 -24.01 30.46 -17.86
C ASP A 14 -23.79 29.09 -17.18
N GLN A 15 -23.04 28.98 -16.08
CA GLN A 15 -23.02 27.73 -15.29
C GLN A 15 -24.19 27.71 -14.29
N THR A 16 -25.17 26.82 -14.50
CA THR A 16 -26.28 26.57 -13.56
C THR A 16 -26.03 25.31 -12.72
N PRO A 17 -26.69 25.13 -11.55
CA PRO A 17 -26.59 23.90 -10.77
C PRO A 17 -26.93 22.64 -11.58
N GLU A 18 -27.89 22.74 -12.50
CA GLU A 18 -28.30 21.63 -13.35
C GLU A 18 -27.15 21.16 -14.26
N ILE A 19 -26.41 22.10 -14.86
CA ILE A 19 -25.27 21.82 -15.73
C ILE A 19 -24.12 21.18 -14.95
N LEU A 20 -23.88 21.64 -13.71
CA LEU A 20 -22.86 21.02 -12.86
C LEU A 20 -23.29 19.64 -12.37
N LEU A 21 -24.56 19.42 -12.05
CA LEU A 21 -25.07 18.08 -11.74
C LEU A 21 -24.98 17.15 -12.97
N ASP A 22 -25.23 17.65 -14.17
CA ASP A 22 -25.05 16.88 -15.42
C ASP A 22 -23.59 16.45 -15.64
N SER A 23 -22.62 17.20 -15.10
CA SER A 23 -21.21 16.84 -15.19
C SER A 23 -20.86 15.56 -14.44
N PHE A 24 -21.51 15.27 -13.30
CA PHE A 24 -21.33 14.00 -12.59
C PHE A 24 -21.76 12.81 -13.44
N ARG A 25 -22.87 12.95 -14.19
CA ARG A 25 -23.35 11.93 -15.12
C ARG A 25 -22.46 11.80 -16.36
N ALA A 26 -21.91 12.90 -16.84
CA ALA A 26 -21.06 12.93 -18.04
C ALA A 26 -19.64 12.39 -17.79
N HIS A 27 -19.20 12.30 -16.53
CA HIS A 27 -17.86 11.89 -16.15
C HIS A 27 -17.84 10.74 -15.13
N PRO A 28 -18.30 9.53 -15.53
CA PRO A 28 -18.24 8.35 -14.66
C PRO A 28 -16.80 7.97 -14.27
N GLU A 29 -15.81 8.38 -15.06
CA GLU A 29 -14.38 8.13 -14.82
C GLU A 29 -13.77 8.97 -13.69
N TRP A 30 -14.52 9.93 -13.11
CA TRP A 30 -14.04 10.68 -11.97
C TRP A 30 -13.84 9.78 -10.75
N THR A 31 -12.67 9.92 -10.14
CA THR A 31 -12.38 9.35 -8.82
C THR A 31 -13.30 9.97 -7.76
N ASP A 32 -13.55 9.26 -6.66
CA ASP A 32 -14.39 9.74 -5.54
C ASP A 32 -13.94 11.14 -5.08
N ARG A 33 -12.63 11.33 -4.94
CA ARG A 33 -12.03 12.63 -4.64
C ARG A 33 -12.44 13.75 -5.61
N GLN A 34 -12.44 13.48 -6.92
CA GLN A 34 -12.83 14.49 -7.91
C GLN A 34 -14.32 14.81 -7.85
N ARG A 35 -15.16 13.81 -7.54
CA ARG A 35 -16.60 14.01 -7.32
C ARG A 35 -16.83 14.88 -6.08
N ASP A 36 -16.13 14.61 -4.98
CA ASP A 36 -16.19 15.38 -3.73
C ASP A 36 -15.80 16.84 -3.95
N GLU A 37 -14.67 17.08 -4.61
CA GLU A 37 -14.20 18.43 -4.91
C GLU A 37 -15.21 19.20 -5.78
N GLN A 38 -15.91 18.53 -6.71
CA GLN A 38 -16.96 19.15 -7.51
C GLN A 38 -18.24 19.41 -6.71
N LEU A 39 -18.57 18.53 -5.78
CA LEU A 39 -19.72 18.68 -4.89
C LEU A 39 -19.53 19.89 -3.96
N ASP A 40 -18.34 20.03 -3.36
CA ASP A 40 -17.97 21.16 -2.52
C ASP A 40 -18.04 22.49 -3.28
N ARG A 41 -17.57 22.51 -4.53
CA ARG A 41 -17.68 23.69 -5.40
C ARG A 41 -19.13 24.04 -5.67
N LEU A 42 -19.97 23.05 -5.93
CA LEU A 42 -21.40 23.24 -6.18
C LEU A 42 -22.10 23.83 -4.94
N ILE A 43 -21.80 23.30 -3.75
CA ILE A 43 -22.31 23.80 -2.47
C ILE A 43 -21.84 25.24 -2.19
N ALA A 44 -20.56 25.53 -2.39
CA ALA A 44 -20.00 26.85 -2.12
C ALA A 44 -20.49 27.93 -3.08
N ARG A 45 -20.87 27.56 -4.31
CA ARG A 45 -21.14 28.50 -5.41
C ARG A 45 -22.60 28.94 -5.50
N PHE A 46 -23.56 28.12 -5.08
CA PHE A 46 -24.98 28.41 -5.27
C PHE A 46 -25.74 28.48 -3.94
N PRO A 47 -26.74 29.37 -3.82
CA PRO A 47 -27.62 29.39 -2.66
C PRO A 47 -28.34 28.05 -2.47
N LYS A 48 -28.51 27.64 -1.21
CA LYS A 48 -29.18 26.39 -0.81
C LYS A 48 -30.51 26.19 -1.53
N GLU A 49 -31.36 27.21 -1.58
CA GLU A 49 -32.69 27.13 -2.19
C GLU A 49 -32.61 26.81 -3.69
N ARG A 50 -31.61 27.37 -4.36
CA ARG A 50 -31.40 27.17 -5.80
C ARG A 50 -30.85 25.77 -6.10
N LEU A 51 -30.00 25.24 -5.23
CA LEU A 51 -29.52 23.85 -5.30
C LEU A 51 -30.66 22.86 -5.04
N LEU A 52 -31.44 23.07 -3.98
CA LEU A 52 -32.57 22.20 -3.66
C LEU A 52 -33.63 22.18 -4.77
N ALA A 53 -33.87 23.32 -5.43
CA ALA A 53 -34.75 23.38 -6.60
C ALA A 53 -34.24 22.51 -7.78
N ALA A 54 -32.91 22.37 -7.94
CA ALA A 54 -32.30 21.54 -8.97
C ALA A 54 -32.28 20.04 -8.59
N VAL A 55 -32.07 19.73 -7.31
CA VAL A 55 -31.97 18.35 -6.78
C VAL A 55 -33.34 17.64 -6.80
N ARG A 56 -34.39 18.30 -6.31
CA ARG A 56 -35.74 17.71 -6.15
C ARG A 56 -36.28 16.96 -7.39
N PRO A 57 -36.28 17.53 -8.60
CA PRO A 57 -36.78 16.82 -9.77
C PRO A 57 -35.91 15.62 -10.18
N ARG A 58 -34.62 15.63 -9.85
CA ARG A 58 -33.66 14.58 -10.23
C ARG A 58 -33.69 13.36 -9.31
N LEU A 59 -34.18 13.49 -8.07
CA LEU A 59 -34.38 12.34 -7.17
C LEU A 59 -35.32 11.27 -7.74
N ARG A 60 -36.07 11.58 -8.81
CA ARG A 60 -36.89 10.60 -9.55
C ARG A 60 -36.08 9.58 -10.37
N ASP A 61 -34.77 9.76 -10.47
CA ASP A 61 -33.83 8.91 -11.22
C ASP A 61 -32.57 8.63 -10.36
N LEU A 62 -32.73 7.82 -9.31
CA LEU A 62 -31.63 7.42 -8.42
C LEU A 62 -30.75 6.29 -9.01
N GLN A 63 -31.09 5.78 -10.19
CA GLN A 63 -30.18 4.92 -10.98
C GLN A 63 -29.19 5.72 -11.82
N GLY A 64 -29.38 7.05 -11.93
CA GLY A 64 -28.51 7.92 -12.72
C GLY A 64 -27.09 8.01 -12.15
N GLY A 65 -26.11 8.29 -13.03
CA GLY A 65 -24.71 8.48 -12.62
C GLY A 65 -24.46 9.66 -11.66
N ASP A 66 -25.44 10.54 -11.47
CA ASP A 66 -25.44 11.65 -10.51
C ASP A 66 -26.10 11.31 -9.16
N ALA A 67 -26.63 10.10 -8.96
CA ALA A 67 -27.40 9.72 -7.77
C ALA A 67 -26.64 9.91 -6.45
N GLU A 68 -25.38 9.48 -6.40
CA GLU A 68 -24.51 9.65 -5.23
C GLU A 68 -24.38 11.13 -4.82
N ALA A 69 -24.11 12.01 -5.78
CA ALA A 69 -24.02 13.45 -5.56
C ALA A 69 -25.35 14.05 -5.09
N LEU A 70 -26.48 13.56 -5.64
CA LEU A 70 -27.82 13.98 -5.20
C LEU A 70 -28.08 13.57 -3.74
N LEU A 71 -27.73 12.34 -3.35
CA LEU A 71 -27.90 11.85 -1.98
C LEU A 71 -27.05 12.64 -0.98
N ARG A 72 -25.79 12.94 -1.31
CA ARG A 72 -24.93 13.80 -0.46
C ARG A 72 -25.44 15.23 -0.33
N LEU A 73 -26.08 15.79 -1.37
CA LEU A 73 -26.77 17.08 -1.26
C LEU A 73 -28.02 16.99 -0.38
N VAL A 74 -28.75 15.86 -0.41
CA VAL A 74 -29.89 15.63 0.49
C VAL A 74 -29.40 15.53 1.93
N GLU A 75 -28.32 14.81 2.20
CA GLU A 75 -27.67 14.71 3.50
C GLU A 75 -27.24 16.09 4.02
N ALA A 76 -26.45 16.83 3.23
CA ALA A 76 -25.92 18.13 3.61
C ALA A 76 -27.01 19.18 3.90
N PHE A 77 -28.17 19.05 3.25
CA PHE A 77 -29.29 20.00 3.35
C PHE A 77 -30.56 19.38 3.93
N ALA A 78 -30.43 18.30 4.71
CA ALA A 78 -31.52 17.52 5.24
C ALA A 78 -32.61 18.42 5.85
N SER A 79 -33.84 18.22 5.39
CA SER A 79 -35.03 18.89 5.89
C SER A 79 -36.22 17.97 5.70
N SER A 80 -37.23 18.06 6.58
CA SER A 80 -38.39 17.16 6.54
C SER A 80 -39.07 17.13 5.16
N ASP A 81 -39.13 18.27 4.47
CA ASP A 81 -39.72 18.35 3.13
C ASP A 81 -38.85 17.70 2.05
N LEU A 82 -37.52 17.80 2.14
CA LEU A 82 -36.60 17.15 1.19
C LEU A 82 -36.53 15.64 1.42
N LEU A 83 -36.50 15.20 2.68
CA LEU A 83 -36.54 13.78 3.05
C LEU A 83 -37.85 13.13 2.63
N ARG A 84 -38.99 13.84 2.76
CA ARG A 84 -40.27 13.40 2.19
C ARG A 84 -40.18 13.21 0.67
N VAL A 85 -39.54 14.14 -0.06
CA VAL A 85 -39.35 14.00 -1.51
C VAL A 85 -38.46 12.80 -1.85
N LEU A 86 -37.39 12.55 -1.07
CA LEU A 86 -36.55 11.36 -1.25
C LEU A 86 -37.35 10.07 -1.02
N ALA A 87 -38.12 9.99 0.06
CA ALA A 87 -38.97 8.84 0.36
C ALA A 87 -40.00 8.58 -0.75
N GLU A 88 -40.69 9.62 -1.23
CA GLU A 88 -41.62 9.53 -2.36
C GLU A 88 -40.91 9.03 -3.64
N ALA A 89 -39.67 9.46 -3.87
CA ALA A 89 -38.86 8.99 -4.99
C ALA A 89 -38.45 7.52 -4.86
N LEU A 90 -38.11 7.04 -3.67
CA LEU A 90 -37.77 5.64 -3.41
C LEU A 90 -38.99 4.72 -3.62
N ILE A 91 -40.16 5.13 -3.13
CA ILE A 91 -41.42 4.39 -3.35
C ILE A 91 -41.73 4.30 -4.85
N ALA A 92 -41.50 5.38 -5.61
CA ALA A 92 -41.70 5.39 -7.05
C ALA A 92 -40.67 4.56 -7.85
N GLN A 93 -39.60 4.09 -7.21
CA GLN A 93 -38.50 3.35 -7.84
C GLN A 93 -38.23 2.01 -7.11
N PRO A 94 -39.17 1.03 -7.17
CA PRO A 94 -39.00 -0.26 -6.49
C PRO A 94 -37.81 -1.06 -7.03
N HIS A 95 -37.39 -0.82 -8.28
CA HIS A 95 -36.31 -1.54 -8.97
C HIS A 95 -34.92 -0.89 -8.82
N LEU A 96 -34.71 -0.05 -7.80
CA LEU A 96 -33.36 0.44 -7.48
C LEU A 96 -32.42 -0.72 -7.14
N SER A 97 -31.12 -0.58 -7.45
CA SER A 97 -30.11 -1.55 -7.01
C SER A 97 -30.06 -1.59 -5.48
N ALA A 98 -29.59 -2.71 -4.92
CA ALA A 98 -29.48 -2.87 -3.46
C ALA A 98 -28.63 -1.75 -2.84
N GLU A 99 -27.43 -1.51 -3.37
CA GLU A 99 -26.52 -0.43 -2.96
C GLU A 99 -27.21 0.96 -2.94
N ARG A 100 -27.87 1.35 -4.04
CA ARG A 100 -28.56 2.66 -4.12
C ARG A 100 -29.78 2.77 -3.23
N SER A 101 -30.48 1.65 -3.03
CA SER A 101 -31.58 1.59 -2.07
C SER A 101 -31.05 1.77 -0.66
N TRP A 102 -29.91 1.14 -0.34
CA TRP A 102 -29.27 1.19 0.96
C TRP A 102 -28.80 2.62 1.30
N ASP A 103 -28.03 3.27 0.42
CA ASP A 103 -27.55 4.65 0.61
C ASP A 103 -28.70 5.63 0.94
N ALA A 104 -29.82 5.49 0.25
CA ALA A 104 -30.95 6.40 0.39
C ALA A 104 -31.84 6.08 1.60
N LEU A 105 -31.98 4.81 1.95
CA LEU A 105 -32.73 4.37 3.12
C LEU A 105 -31.96 4.67 4.42
N ASP A 106 -30.64 4.52 4.42
CA ASP A 106 -29.76 4.92 5.53
C ASP A 106 -29.92 6.40 5.87
N LEU A 107 -29.98 7.27 4.87
CA LEU A 107 -30.25 8.70 5.06
C LEU A 107 -31.64 8.98 5.68
N LEU A 108 -32.66 8.21 5.32
CA LEU A 108 -34.00 8.34 5.90
C LEU A 108 -34.05 7.80 7.34
N ASP A 109 -33.33 6.72 7.63
CA ASP A 109 -33.23 6.13 8.96
C ASP A 109 -32.46 7.05 9.93
N ALA A 110 -31.28 7.52 9.51
CA ALA A 110 -30.46 8.46 10.28
C ALA A 110 -31.21 9.76 10.62
N ALA A 111 -32.14 10.18 9.76
CA ALA A 111 -32.99 11.35 9.99
C ALA A 111 -34.28 11.06 10.78
N GLY A 112 -34.54 9.80 11.14
CA GLY A 112 -35.77 9.35 11.81
C GLY A 112 -37.02 9.49 10.93
N ALA A 113 -36.86 9.59 9.61
CA ALA A 113 -37.95 9.76 8.66
C ALA A 113 -38.53 8.41 8.19
N LEU A 114 -37.73 7.33 8.26
CA LEU A 114 -38.10 6.02 7.74
C LEU A 114 -39.37 5.44 8.39
N GLU A 115 -39.58 5.67 9.69
CA GLU A 115 -40.76 5.20 10.44
C GLU A 115 -42.09 5.73 9.86
N SER A 116 -42.05 6.86 9.15
CA SER A 116 -43.23 7.45 8.52
C SER A 116 -43.64 6.74 7.22
N TYR A 117 -42.85 5.79 6.73
CA TYR A 117 -43.03 5.08 5.46
C TYR A 117 -42.87 3.56 5.63
N PRO A 118 -43.94 2.83 6.00
CA PRO A 118 -43.86 1.40 6.31
C PRO A 118 -43.28 0.53 5.19
N GLU A 119 -43.59 0.82 3.92
CA GLU A 119 -43.08 0.08 2.75
C GLU A 119 -41.55 0.22 2.60
N LEU A 120 -40.99 1.38 2.98
CA LEU A 120 -39.54 1.60 2.95
C LEU A 120 -38.86 0.98 4.17
N ALA A 121 -39.52 0.98 5.33
CA ALA A 121 -39.03 0.30 6.52
C ALA A 121 -38.96 -1.23 6.34
N GLU A 122 -39.95 -1.82 5.66
CA GLU A 122 -39.95 -3.24 5.28
C GLU A 122 -38.79 -3.54 4.33
N ARG A 123 -38.62 -2.72 3.28
CA ARG A 123 -37.49 -2.84 2.34
C ARG A 123 -36.12 -2.68 3.00
N TRP A 124 -36.01 -1.78 3.98
CA TRP A 124 -34.80 -1.61 4.78
C TRP A 124 -34.48 -2.83 5.63
N ALA A 125 -35.51 -3.44 6.25
CA ALA A 125 -35.36 -4.68 6.99
C ALA A 125 -34.93 -5.84 6.08
N GLU A 126 -35.54 -6.00 4.89
CA GLU A 126 -35.15 -7.03 3.90
C GLU A 126 -33.70 -6.86 3.44
N LEU A 127 -33.26 -5.62 3.15
CA LEU A 127 -31.88 -5.35 2.76
C LEU A 127 -30.89 -5.66 3.88
N ASN A 128 -31.20 -5.32 5.12
CA ASN A 128 -30.34 -5.64 6.26
C ASN A 128 -30.32 -7.15 6.56
N GLU A 129 -31.45 -7.86 6.41
CA GLU A 129 -31.49 -9.32 6.53
C GLU A 129 -30.62 -10.00 5.46
N SER A 130 -30.57 -9.46 4.23
CA SER A 130 -29.68 -9.98 3.18
C SER A 130 -28.18 -9.73 3.44
N LEU A 131 -27.83 -8.69 4.19
CA LEU A 131 -26.44 -8.42 4.60
C LEU A 131 -26.00 -9.33 5.76
N ASP A 132 -26.94 -9.71 6.63
CA ASP A 132 -26.69 -10.71 7.68
C ASP A 132 -26.47 -12.13 7.09
N GLU A 133 -26.98 -12.41 5.89
CA GLU A 133 -26.80 -13.68 5.17
C GLU A 133 -25.54 -13.76 4.27
N GLU A 134 -24.87 -12.64 3.90
CA GLU A 134 -23.69 -12.65 3.00
C GLU A 134 -22.36 -12.23 3.67
N GLY A 135 -22.32 -12.14 5.01
CA GLY A 135 -21.16 -11.59 5.73
C GLY A 135 -20.91 -12.17 7.12
N SER A 136 -21.44 -13.36 7.43
CA SER A 136 -21.30 -13.89 8.77
C SER A 136 -19.87 -14.41 9.04
N LEU A 137 -19.37 -14.20 10.26
CA LEU A 137 -18.07 -14.78 10.68
C LEU A 137 -18.06 -16.32 10.62
N ALA A 138 -19.25 -16.94 10.64
CA ALA A 138 -19.41 -18.38 10.47
C ALA A 138 -19.10 -18.82 9.03
N GLU A 139 -19.55 -18.06 8.02
CA GLU A 139 -19.23 -18.33 6.60
C GLU A 139 -17.75 -18.12 6.31
N LEU A 140 -17.15 -17.05 6.86
CA LEU A 140 -15.70 -16.87 6.75
C LEU A 140 -14.96 -18.06 7.37
N ALA A 141 -15.40 -18.55 8.53
CA ALA A 141 -14.80 -19.73 9.15
C ALA A 141 -14.98 -20.99 8.28
N GLU A 142 -16.13 -21.18 7.63
CA GLU A 142 -16.37 -22.29 6.70
C GLU A 142 -15.48 -22.20 5.45
N GLN A 143 -15.39 -21.02 4.82
CA GLN A 143 -14.53 -20.77 3.66
C GLN A 143 -13.06 -21.07 3.97
N LEU A 144 -12.57 -20.68 5.16
CA LEU A 144 -11.19 -20.95 5.58
C LEU A 144 -10.86 -22.47 5.60
N GLU A 145 -11.85 -23.34 5.74
CA GLU A 145 -11.66 -24.79 5.72
C GLU A 145 -11.53 -25.37 4.29
N GLU A 146 -11.88 -24.62 3.25
CA GLU A 146 -11.81 -25.09 1.85
C GLU A 146 -10.38 -25.24 1.35
N GLY A 147 -9.44 -24.45 1.85
CA GLY A 147 -8.03 -24.62 1.53
C GLY A 147 -7.12 -23.42 1.78
N PRO A 148 -5.85 -23.54 1.35
CA PRO A 148 -4.84 -22.49 1.55
C PRO A 148 -5.13 -21.23 0.71
N GLU A 149 -5.92 -21.34 -0.37
CA GLU A 149 -6.32 -20.21 -1.20
C GLU A 149 -7.23 -19.25 -0.43
N GLU A 150 -8.30 -19.78 0.17
CA GLU A 150 -9.20 -18.99 1.02
C GLU A 150 -8.49 -18.39 2.23
N THR A 151 -7.51 -19.09 2.80
CA THR A 151 -6.71 -18.55 3.90
C THR A 151 -5.98 -17.26 3.53
N TRP A 152 -5.32 -17.20 2.36
CA TRP A 152 -4.56 -16.00 2.00
C TRP A 152 -5.47 -14.88 1.50
N LEU A 153 -6.58 -15.20 0.81
CA LEU A 153 -7.59 -14.23 0.40
C LEU A 153 -8.22 -13.56 1.63
N ALA A 154 -8.59 -14.33 2.66
CA ALA A 154 -9.07 -13.80 3.92
C ALA A 154 -8.04 -12.90 4.62
N LEU A 155 -6.75 -13.28 4.61
CA LEU A 155 -5.67 -12.46 5.19
C LEU A 155 -5.47 -11.15 4.41
N GLN A 156 -5.63 -11.19 3.09
CA GLN A 156 -5.55 -10.00 2.23
C GLN A 156 -6.75 -9.09 2.49
N GLY A 157 -7.96 -9.63 2.53
CA GLY A 157 -9.19 -8.89 2.85
C GLY A 157 -9.12 -8.22 4.21
N LEU A 158 -8.67 -8.95 5.25
CA LEU A 158 -8.45 -8.37 6.57
C LEU A 158 -7.38 -7.27 6.56
N GLY A 159 -6.40 -7.35 5.67
CA GLY A 159 -5.39 -6.32 5.47
C GLY A 159 -5.95 -5.01 4.89
N ALA A 160 -7.10 -5.04 4.21
CA ALA A 160 -7.79 -3.86 3.70
C ALA A 160 -8.66 -3.16 4.76
N VAL A 161 -9.09 -3.90 5.79
CA VAL A 161 -9.84 -3.36 6.94
C VAL A 161 -8.94 -2.46 7.79
N GLU A 162 -9.50 -1.42 8.41
CA GLU A 162 -8.81 -0.52 9.33
C GLU A 162 -8.21 -1.29 10.53
N SER A 163 -7.01 -0.91 10.95
CA SER A 163 -6.26 -1.61 12.01
C SER A 163 -7.00 -1.70 13.34
N GLU A 164 -7.90 -0.76 13.65
CA GLU A 164 -8.70 -0.74 14.87
C GLU A 164 -9.87 -1.73 14.86
N ILE A 165 -10.31 -2.14 13.67
CA ILE A 165 -11.45 -3.04 13.47
C ILE A 165 -10.98 -4.50 13.39
N ARG A 166 -9.81 -4.77 12.80
CA ARG A 166 -9.25 -6.12 12.66
C ARG A 166 -9.29 -6.95 13.96
N PRO A 167 -8.91 -6.43 15.15
CA PRO A 167 -8.94 -7.22 16.39
C PRO A 167 -10.36 -7.65 16.78
N GLN A 168 -11.37 -6.86 16.44
CA GLN A 168 -12.78 -7.15 16.74
C GLN A 168 -13.30 -8.30 15.87
N ILE A 169 -12.99 -8.28 14.57
CA ILE A 169 -13.28 -9.38 13.64
C ILE A 169 -12.63 -10.67 14.13
N VAL A 170 -11.33 -10.60 14.47
CA VAL A 170 -10.58 -11.75 14.99
C VAL A 170 -11.18 -12.26 16.30
N ALA A 171 -11.57 -11.37 17.22
CA ALA A 171 -12.20 -11.78 18.48
C ALA A 171 -13.55 -12.48 18.28
N GLY A 172 -14.35 -12.02 17.30
CA GLY A 172 -15.64 -12.62 16.94
C GLY A 172 -15.50 -14.01 16.31
N LEU A 173 -14.44 -14.27 15.54
CA LEU A 173 -14.13 -15.61 15.03
C LEU A 173 -13.91 -16.64 16.15
N GLY A 174 -13.58 -16.20 17.36
CA GLY A 174 -13.43 -17.07 18.52
C GLY A 174 -14.74 -17.62 19.09
N ASP A 175 -15.89 -17.22 18.56
CA ASP A 175 -17.21 -17.75 18.92
C ASP A 175 -17.65 -18.90 18.00
N VAL A 176 -16.89 -19.17 16.94
CA VAL A 176 -17.08 -20.28 16.01
C VAL A 176 -16.20 -21.48 16.41
N ALA A 177 -16.57 -22.69 15.97
CA ALA A 177 -15.73 -23.86 16.15
C ALA A 177 -14.40 -23.70 15.41
N LEU A 178 -13.28 -23.94 16.10
CA LEU A 178 -11.95 -23.83 15.50
C LEU A 178 -11.63 -25.07 14.67
N GLY A 179 -11.83 -24.99 13.36
CA GLY A 179 -11.34 -25.97 12.38
C GLY A 179 -9.87 -25.74 11.99
N PRO A 180 -9.27 -26.68 11.24
CA PRO A 180 -7.88 -26.62 10.77
C PRO A 180 -7.52 -25.33 10.02
N GLY A 181 -8.40 -24.88 9.13
CA GLY A 181 -8.27 -23.66 8.34
C GLY A 181 -8.27 -22.43 9.23
N LEU A 182 -9.26 -22.31 10.12
CA LEU A 182 -9.34 -21.19 11.07
C LEU A 182 -8.15 -21.18 12.05
N VAL A 183 -7.69 -22.33 12.52
CA VAL A 183 -6.47 -22.44 13.35
C VAL A 183 -5.25 -21.95 12.58
N THR A 184 -5.12 -22.31 11.31
CA THR A 184 -4.02 -21.86 10.44
C THR A 184 -4.07 -20.35 10.21
N PHE A 185 -5.25 -19.81 9.92
CA PHE A 185 -5.50 -18.39 9.76
C PHE A 185 -5.12 -17.60 11.03
N LEU A 186 -5.66 -17.98 12.19
CA LEU A 186 -5.35 -17.36 13.47
C LEU A 186 -3.85 -17.45 13.81
N ARG A 187 -3.22 -18.60 13.54
CA ARG A 187 -1.77 -18.78 13.74
C ARG A 187 -0.99 -17.78 12.89
N LEU A 188 -1.34 -17.58 11.62
CA LEU A 188 -0.69 -16.59 10.75
C LEU A 188 -0.86 -15.17 11.29
N LEU A 189 -2.05 -14.83 11.79
CA LEU A 189 -2.32 -13.53 12.42
C LEU A 189 -1.50 -13.27 13.68
N THR A 190 -1.04 -14.31 14.38
CA THR A 190 -0.11 -14.10 15.51
C THR A 190 1.23 -13.48 15.07
N PHE A 191 1.57 -13.51 13.78
CA PHE A 191 2.76 -12.84 13.23
C PHE A 191 2.46 -11.46 12.64
N ALA A 192 1.23 -10.96 12.76
CA ALA A 192 0.89 -9.62 12.31
C ALA A 192 1.76 -8.58 13.03
N HIS A 193 2.15 -7.53 12.31
CA HIS A 193 2.97 -6.45 12.87
C HIS A 193 2.14 -5.56 13.82
N ASP A 194 0.84 -5.43 13.57
CA ASP A 194 -0.10 -4.80 14.50
C ASP A 194 -0.25 -5.63 15.80
N PRO A 195 0.16 -5.07 16.97
CA PRO A 195 0.07 -5.78 18.24
C PRO A 195 -1.37 -6.12 18.66
N ALA A 196 -2.36 -5.31 18.30
CA ALA A 196 -3.75 -5.53 18.70
C ALA A 196 -4.34 -6.77 17.99
N THR A 197 -4.19 -6.84 16.67
CA THR A 197 -4.58 -8.01 15.87
C THR A 197 -3.86 -9.27 16.34
N ARG A 198 -2.55 -9.17 16.60
CA ARG A 198 -1.74 -10.27 17.13
C ARG A 198 -2.26 -10.77 18.48
N SER A 199 -2.58 -9.87 19.40
CA SER A 199 -3.12 -10.24 20.72
C SER A 199 -4.46 -10.93 20.61
N ALA A 200 -5.39 -10.39 19.79
CA ALA A 200 -6.69 -10.99 19.57
C ALA A 200 -6.58 -12.42 19.05
N ALA A 201 -5.70 -12.68 18.07
CA ALA A 201 -5.47 -14.02 17.54
C ALA A 201 -4.91 -14.99 18.61
N LEU A 202 -3.95 -14.54 19.42
CA LEU A 202 -3.40 -15.33 20.53
C LEU A 202 -4.44 -15.64 21.62
N ASP A 203 -5.37 -14.72 21.86
CA ASP A 203 -6.43 -14.90 22.85
C ASP A 203 -7.46 -15.91 22.35
N VAL A 204 -7.86 -15.85 21.08
CA VAL A 204 -8.77 -16.84 20.46
C VAL A 204 -8.15 -18.23 20.46
N LEU A 205 -6.90 -18.38 20.02
CA LEU A 205 -6.18 -19.67 20.04
C LEU A 205 -6.02 -20.25 21.46
N ALA A 206 -6.11 -19.43 22.50
CA ALA A 206 -6.00 -19.87 23.89
C ALA A 206 -7.33 -20.31 24.51
N ARG A 207 -8.48 -20.01 23.90
CA ARG A 207 -9.82 -20.33 24.44
C ARG A 207 -10.12 -21.83 24.57
N PRO A 208 -9.78 -22.70 23.59
CA PRO A 208 -10.15 -24.10 23.67
C PRO A 208 -9.48 -24.81 24.86
N ALA A 209 -10.28 -25.55 25.64
CA ALA A 209 -9.77 -26.37 26.73
C ALA A 209 -9.10 -27.67 26.24
N THR A 210 -9.47 -28.13 25.04
CA THR A 210 -8.94 -29.33 24.41
C THR A 210 -7.66 -29.03 23.63
N ARG A 211 -6.63 -29.86 23.85
CA ARG A 211 -5.36 -29.79 23.11
C ARG A 211 -5.43 -30.63 21.84
N ASP A 212 -6.20 -30.14 20.88
CA ASP A 212 -6.25 -30.71 19.54
C ASP A 212 -4.82 -30.77 18.93
N PRO A 213 -4.42 -31.86 18.24
CA PRO A 213 -3.17 -31.93 17.49
C PRO A 213 -2.86 -30.69 16.62
N GLU A 214 -3.85 -30.12 15.95
CA GLU A 214 -3.67 -28.94 15.07
C GLU A 214 -3.36 -27.69 15.88
N LEU A 215 -4.09 -27.50 16.97
CA LEU A 215 -3.84 -26.40 17.91
C LEU A 215 -2.45 -26.53 18.56
N VAL A 216 -2.04 -27.75 18.92
CA VAL A 216 -0.69 -28.02 19.42
C VAL A 216 0.37 -27.69 18.37
N ALA A 217 0.14 -28.02 17.09
CA ALA A 217 1.05 -27.67 16.00
C ALA A 217 1.13 -26.15 15.79
N ALA A 218 0.01 -25.44 15.86
CA ALA A 218 -0.02 -23.97 15.78
C ALA A 218 0.80 -23.33 16.93
N TRP A 219 0.58 -23.75 18.17
CA TRP A 219 1.36 -23.24 19.31
C TRP A 219 2.84 -23.64 19.25
N ALA A 220 3.17 -24.83 18.75
CA ALA A 220 4.55 -25.23 18.50
C ALA A 220 5.23 -24.36 17.43
N SER A 221 4.49 -23.99 16.38
CA SER A 221 4.94 -23.03 15.37
C SER A 221 5.25 -21.67 15.95
N ILE A 222 4.35 -21.12 16.77
CA ILE A 222 4.54 -19.82 17.40
C ILE A 222 5.74 -19.87 18.35
N ALA A 223 5.88 -20.93 19.15
CA ALA A 223 7.02 -21.08 20.06
C ALA A 223 8.37 -21.23 19.34
N ALA A 224 8.38 -21.83 18.15
CA ALA A 224 9.59 -22.08 17.38
C ALA A 224 10.02 -20.91 16.49
N ASP A 225 9.05 -20.27 15.83
CA ASP A 225 9.30 -19.42 14.67
C ASP A 225 8.97 -17.92 14.92
N HIS A 226 8.32 -17.55 16.03
CA HIS A 226 7.89 -16.16 16.26
C HIS A 226 9.08 -15.22 16.58
N PRO A 227 9.17 -14.02 15.94
CA PRO A 227 10.28 -13.07 16.13
C PRO A 227 10.30 -12.42 17.53
N ASP A 228 9.11 -12.17 18.11
CA ASP A 228 8.97 -11.62 19.46
C ASP A 228 9.19 -12.72 20.52
N PRO A 229 10.22 -12.59 21.38
CA PRO A 229 10.51 -13.57 22.42
C PRO A 229 9.41 -13.71 23.48
N ASP A 230 8.62 -12.67 23.74
CA ASP A 230 7.54 -12.71 24.73
C ASP A 230 6.35 -13.53 24.21
N VAL A 231 6.04 -13.41 22.92
CA VAL A 231 5.03 -14.24 22.25
C VAL A 231 5.49 -15.69 22.16
N ALA A 232 6.76 -15.94 21.80
CA ALA A 232 7.32 -17.28 21.79
C ALA A 232 7.33 -17.92 23.19
N ALA A 233 7.61 -17.13 24.24
CA ALA A 233 7.55 -17.58 25.62
C ALA A 233 6.11 -17.86 26.07
N ARG A 234 5.13 -17.04 25.66
CA ARG A 234 3.69 -17.29 25.89
C ARG A 234 3.27 -18.62 25.28
N ALA A 235 3.69 -18.90 24.05
CA ALA A 235 3.40 -20.16 23.37
C ALA A 235 4.03 -21.37 24.09
N ARG A 236 5.29 -21.26 24.54
CA ARG A 236 5.93 -22.29 25.38
C ARG A 236 5.15 -22.55 26.67
N ARG A 237 4.68 -21.50 27.35
CA ARG A 237 3.86 -21.64 28.57
C ARG A 237 2.54 -22.37 28.30
N TRP A 238 1.88 -22.09 27.18
CA TRP A 238 0.65 -22.77 26.79
C TRP A 238 0.88 -24.28 26.58
N LEU A 239 1.97 -24.65 25.91
CA LEU A 239 2.35 -26.06 25.68
C LEU A 239 2.70 -26.79 27.00
N GLY A 240 3.28 -26.09 27.98
CA GLY A 240 3.69 -26.63 29.27
C GLY A 240 4.85 -27.63 29.14
N ASP A 241 4.83 -28.71 29.92
CA ASP A 241 5.91 -29.71 29.98
C ASP A 241 6.19 -30.43 28.64
N ARG A 242 5.29 -30.30 27.65
CA ARG A 242 5.45 -30.89 26.32
C ARG A 242 6.03 -29.93 25.28
N ALA A 243 6.39 -28.71 25.68
CA ALA A 243 6.86 -27.68 24.76
C ALA A 243 8.03 -28.18 23.87
N ASP A 244 9.07 -28.75 24.47
CA ASP A 244 10.25 -29.18 23.72
C ASP A 244 9.94 -30.31 22.73
N ILE A 245 9.07 -31.26 23.12
CA ILE A 245 8.63 -32.36 22.25
C ILE A 245 7.80 -31.82 21.08
N ALA A 246 6.85 -30.93 21.36
CA ALA A 246 5.98 -30.36 20.33
C ALA A 246 6.76 -29.48 19.35
N ILE A 247 7.71 -28.67 19.85
CA ILE A 247 8.60 -27.82 19.03
C ILE A 247 9.53 -28.69 18.19
N ALA A 248 10.09 -29.76 18.75
CA ALA A 248 10.94 -30.69 18.01
C ALA A 248 10.14 -31.44 16.93
N ALA A 249 8.90 -31.84 17.21
CA ALA A 249 8.01 -32.46 16.24
C ALA A 249 7.65 -31.50 15.11
N TRP A 250 7.37 -30.23 15.42
CA TRP A 250 7.12 -29.18 14.43
C TRP A 250 8.35 -28.87 13.56
N GLY A 251 9.52 -28.74 14.20
CA GLY A 251 10.77 -28.37 13.55
C GLY A 251 11.56 -29.54 12.94
N GLY A 252 11.00 -30.74 12.98
CA GLY A 252 11.67 -31.98 12.60
C GLY A 252 12.11 -32.03 11.13
N PRO A 253 12.98 -33.00 10.78
CA PRO A 253 13.54 -33.14 9.43
C PRO A 253 12.47 -33.41 8.35
N ASP A 254 11.30 -33.91 8.76
CA ASP A 254 10.17 -34.19 7.86
C ASP A 254 9.30 -32.97 7.56
N ARG A 255 9.60 -31.79 8.16
CA ARG A 255 8.86 -30.56 7.88
C ARG A 255 9.05 -30.20 6.39
N PRO A 256 7.97 -30.12 5.60
CA PRO A 256 8.07 -29.68 4.21
C PRO A 256 8.66 -28.27 4.18
N ALA A 257 9.83 -28.12 3.58
CA ALA A 257 10.46 -26.84 3.38
C ALA A 257 10.30 -26.42 1.92
N PRO A 258 9.85 -25.19 1.63
CA PRO A 258 9.80 -24.72 0.26
C PRO A 258 11.21 -24.69 -0.32
N ARG A 259 11.36 -25.26 -1.52
CA ARG A 259 12.61 -25.20 -2.27
C ARG A 259 12.51 -24.07 -3.27
N LEU A 260 13.31 -23.02 -3.05
CA LEU A 260 13.42 -21.90 -3.97
C LEU A 260 13.95 -22.37 -5.34
N VAL A 261 13.27 -21.97 -6.41
CA VAL A 261 13.61 -22.34 -7.80
C VAL A 261 13.94 -21.11 -8.62
N ARG A 262 13.22 -20.00 -8.43
CA ARG A 262 13.50 -18.73 -9.09
C ARG A 262 13.52 -17.61 -8.08
N SER A 263 14.37 -16.64 -8.34
CA SER A 263 14.41 -15.37 -7.62
C SER A 263 14.63 -14.25 -8.63
N LEU A 264 14.03 -13.10 -8.34
CA LEU A 264 14.23 -11.86 -9.07
C LEU A 264 14.23 -10.70 -8.09
N VAL A 265 15.07 -9.71 -8.37
CA VAL A 265 15.09 -8.42 -7.67
C VAL A 265 15.13 -7.32 -8.70
N THR A 266 14.34 -6.26 -8.53
CA THR A 266 14.42 -5.06 -9.38
C THR A 266 15.33 -4.00 -8.76
N ALA A 267 15.82 -3.08 -9.61
CA ALA A 267 16.30 -1.79 -9.15
C ALA A 267 15.18 -1.03 -8.41
N VAL A 268 15.54 -0.15 -7.47
CA VAL A 268 14.57 0.73 -6.80
C VAL A 268 14.31 1.99 -7.63
N ASN A 269 13.05 2.38 -7.70
CA ASN A 269 12.61 3.61 -8.37
C ASN A 269 12.97 4.87 -7.57
N GLY A 270 12.67 6.05 -8.13
CA GLY A 270 12.87 7.36 -7.48
C GLY A 270 12.13 7.56 -6.15
N ARG A 271 11.12 6.73 -5.86
CA ARG A 271 10.39 6.72 -4.58
C ARG A 271 10.98 5.75 -3.56
N GLY A 272 11.98 4.96 -3.97
CA GLY A 272 12.58 3.93 -3.15
C GLY A 272 11.79 2.62 -3.09
N GLU A 273 10.97 2.36 -4.10
CA GLU A 273 10.20 1.12 -4.24
C GLU A 273 10.90 0.15 -5.19
N GLY A 274 10.94 -1.13 -4.84
CA GLY A 274 11.48 -2.20 -5.66
C GLY A 274 10.79 -3.53 -5.37
N TYR A 275 10.85 -4.45 -6.31
CA TYR A 275 10.23 -5.77 -6.18
C TYR A 275 11.26 -6.85 -5.87
N ILE A 276 10.84 -7.78 -5.03
CA ILE A 276 11.50 -9.07 -4.83
C ILE A 276 10.49 -10.14 -5.23
N VAL A 277 10.82 -10.99 -6.19
CA VAL A 277 9.93 -12.07 -6.64
C VAL A 277 10.59 -13.41 -6.35
N LEU A 278 9.87 -14.28 -5.65
CA LEU A 278 10.34 -15.60 -5.26
C LEU A 278 9.38 -16.65 -5.80
N SER A 279 9.93 -17.72 -6.38
CA SER A 279 9.14 -18.86 -6.82
C SER A 279 9.72 -20.15 -6.25
N SER A 280 8.90 -20.90 -5.52
CA SER A 280 9.31 -22.08 -4.76
C SER A 280 8.39 -23.26 -5.00
N THR A 281 8.95 -24.47 -4.88
CA THR A 281 8.16 -25.72 -4.85
C THR A 281 7.94 -26.18 -3.43
N LEU A 282 6.70 -26.53 -3.09
CA LEU A 282 6.33 -27.20 -1.84
C LEU A 282 5.43 -28.40 -2.16
N GLY A 283 5.98 -29.62 -2.03
CA GLY A 283 5.28 -30.83 -2.44
C GLY A 283 4.94 -30.81 -3.94
N ALA A 284 3.65 -30.92 -4.27
CA ALA A 284 3.12 -30.88 -5.64
C ALA A 284 2.67 -29.48 -6.08
N THR A 285 3.02 -28.43 -5.34
CA THR A 285 2.59 -27.06 -5.61
C THR A 285 3.78 -26.15 -5.89
N ARG A 286 3.52 -25.15 -6.73
CA ARG A 286 4.37 -24.02 -7.05
C ARG A 286 3.75 -22.78 -6.44
N LEU A 287 4.53 -22.05 -5.65
CA LEU A 287 4.14 -20.78 -5.08
C LEU A 287 5.05 -19.70 -5.66
N THR A 288 4.47 -18.68 -6.28
CA THR A 288 5.20 -17.51 -6.77
C THR A 288 4.64 -16.27 -6.09
N ALA A 289 5.48 -15.49 -5.42
CA ALA A 289 5.09 -14.26 -4.74
C ALA A 289 6.00 -13.10 -5.13
N ALA A 290 5.40 -11.95 -5.43
CA ALA A 290 6.04 -10.66 -5.66
C ALA A 290 5.82 -9.77 -4.43
N PHE A 291 6.91 -9.41 -3.77
CA PHE A 291 6.94 -8.52 -2.61
C PHE A 291 7.33 -7.12 -3.06
N LEU A 292 6.39 -6.17 -2.98
CA LEU A 292 6.68 -4.75 -3.18
C LEU A 292 7.32 -4.20 -1.91
N CYS A 293 8.58 -3.80 -2.00
CA CYS A 293 9.37 -3.28 -0.89
C CYS A 293 9.60 -1.78 -1.06
N ASP A 294 9.36 -1.02 0.00
CA ASP A 294 9.74 0.39 0.15
C ASP A 294 10.95 0.45 1.11
N VAL A 295 12.02 1.13 0.70
CA VAL A 295 13.25 1.18 1.51
C VAL A 295 13.09 1.87 2.87
N ARG A 296 12.02 2.63 3.11
CA ARG A 296 11.69 3.26 4.39
C ARG A 296 10.71 2.43 5.22
N ARG A 297 9.71 1.82 4.56
CA ARG A 297 8.53 1.20 5.17
C ARG A 297 8.51 -0.33 5.10
N GLY A 298 9.51 -0.94 4.48
CA GLY A 298 9.60 -2.40 4.37
C GLY A 298 8.67 -2.97 3.31
N VAL A 299 8.12 -4.16 3.56
CA VAL A 299 7.20 -4.79 2.61
C VAL A 299 5.85 -4.09 2.69
N ARG A 300 5.45 -3.47 1.57
CA ARG A 300 4.18 -2.74 1.42
C ARG A 300 3.06 -3.67 1.02
N GLU A 301 3.33 -4.50 0.01
CA GLU A 301 2.34 -5.40 -0.58
C GLU A 301 2.99 -6.72 -0.95
N VAL A 302 2.16 -7.75 -1.00
CA VAL A 302 2.54 -9.05 -1.52
C VAL A 302 1.42 -9.58 -2.39
N HIS A 303 1.76 -9.95 -3.61
CA HIS A 303 0.85 -10.58 -4.56
C HIS A 303 1.44 -11.91 -4.96
N GLY A 304 0.63 -12.94 -5.12
CA GLY A 304 1.15 -14.24 -5.48
C GLY A 304 0.11 -15.17 -6.06
N VAL A 305 0.61 -16.28 -6.60
CA VAL A 305 -0.20 -17.32 -7.21
C VAL A 305 0.27 -18.68 -6.70
N ILE A 306 -0.68 -19.54 -6.40
CA ILE A 306 -0.45 -20.95 -6.07
C ILE A 306 -0.96 -21.77 -7.24
N VAL A 307 -0.10 -22.57 -7.86
CA VAL A 307 -0.48 -23.45 -8.97
C VAL A 307 0.07 -24.86 -8.74
N PRO A 308 -0.53 -25.90 -9.35
CA PRO A 308 0.08 -27.22 -9.39
C PRO A 308 1.46 -27.18 -10.05
N GLU A 309 2.42 -27.91 -9.48
CA GLU A 309 3.76 -28.01 -10.08
C GLU A 309 3.67 -28.69 -11.44
N SER A 310 4.08 -27.95 -12.48
CA SER A 310 3.97 -28.36 -13.88
C SER A 310 4.99 -27.60 -14.73
N PRO A 311 5.24 -28.01 -16.00
CA PRO A 311 6.15 -27.29 -16.89
C PRO A 311 5.77 -25.82 -17.18
N VAL A 312 4.50 -25.44 -16.94
CA VAL A 312 3.96 -24.08 -17.14
C VAL A 312 3.80 -23.31 -15.82
N ALA A 313 4.17 -23.92 -14.68
CA ALA A 313 4.01 -23.29 -13.36
C ALA A 313 4.88 -22.03 -13.16
N ASP A 314 5.82 -21.78 -14.09
CA ASP A 314 6.71 -20.60 -14.14
C ASP A 314 6.05 -19.39 -14.83
N ASP A 315 4.84 -19.51 -15.37
CA ASP A 315 4.21 -18.48 -16.21
C ASP A 315 4.02 -17.15 -15.46
N ALA A 316 3.56 -17.18 -14.20
CA ALA A 316 3.41 -15.97 -13.38
C ALA A 316 4.75 -15.24 -13.15
N PHE A 317 5.85 -15.99 -12.97
CA PHE A 317 7.17 -15.41 -12.84
C PHE A 317 7.63 -14.75 -14.15
N ARG A 318 7.40 -15.42 -15.30
CA ARG A 318 7.75 -14.90 -16.63
C ARG A 318 6.88 -13.70 -17.04
N GLU A 319 5.63 -13.67 -16.63
CA GLU A 319 4.74 -12.52 -16.80
C GLU A 319 5.30 -11.31 -16.07
N PHE A 320 5.65 -11.46 -14.79
CA PHE A 320 6.30 -10.38 -14.04
C PHE A 320 7.58 -9.85 -14.71
N VAL A 321 8.45 -10.76 -15.18
CA VAL A 321 9.67 -10.38 -15.92
C VAL A 321 9.35 -9.58 -17.18
N ARG A 322 8.28 -9.94 -17.91
CA ARG A 322 7.88 -9.27 -19.16
C ARG A 322 7.25 -7.90 -18.91
N GLU A 323 6.53 -7.74 -17.81
CA GLU A 323 5.83 -6.50 -17.47
C GLU A 323 6.71 -5.49 -16.73
N SER A 324 7.81 -5.93 -16.13
CA SER A 324 8.77 -5.05 -15.46
C SER A 324 9.44 -4.10 -16.45
N ASP A 325 9.24 -2.79 -16.25
CA ASP A 325 9.95 -1.72 -16.95
C ASP A 325 11.31 -1.39 -16.32
N ARG A 326 11.67 -2.09 -15.24
CA ARG A 326 12.89 -1.88 -14.46
C ARG A 326 13.98 -2.89 -14.77
N ASP A 327 15.22 -2.43 -14.61
CA ASP A 327 16.38 -3.31 -14.53
C ASP A 327 16.16 -4.35 -13.43
N LEU A 328 16.51 -5.59 -13.74
CA LEU A 328 16.26 -6.74 -12.89
C LEU A 328 17.47 -7.69 -12.86
N VAL A 329 17.63 -8.38 -11.73
CA VAL A 329 18.60 -9.45 -11.53
C VAL A 329 17.84 -10.73 -11.24
N GLU A 330 17.92 -11.70 -12.16
CA GLU A 330 17.37 -13.05 -11.97
C GLU A 330 18.41 -14.00 -11.38
N GLY A 331 17.95 -14.99 -10.61
CA GLY A 331 18.78 -16.10 -10.16
C GLY A 331 19.81 -15.72 -9.08
N ALA A 332 19.57 -14.65 -8.33
CA ALA A 332 20.38 -14.22 -7.20
C ALA A 332 19.63 -14.42 -5.87
N PRO A 333 19.48 -15.66 -5.37
CA PRO A 333 18.67 -15.95 -4.18
C PRO A 333 19.26 -15.31 -2.91
N GLU A 334 20.58 -15.18 -2.79
CA GLU A 334 21.21 -14.52 -1.65
C GLU A 334 20.87 -13.03 -1.60
N LEU A 335 20.83 -12.36 -2.76
CA LEU A 335 20.38 -10.97 -2.88
C LEU A 335 18.91 -10.85 -2.47
N ALA A 336 18.04 -11.66 -3.07
CA ALA A 336 16.61 -11.61 -2.83
C ALA A 336 16.27 -11.87 -1.35
N LEU A 337 16.85 -12.92 -0.74
CA LEU A 337 16.65 -13.25 0.67
C LEU A 337 17.35 -12.27 1.62
N GLY A 338 18.44 -11.63 1.20
CA GLY A 338 19.12 -10.58 1.96
C GLY A 338 18.26 -9.32 2.04
N LEU A 339 17.81 -8.83 0.88
CA LEU A 339 16.97 -7.65 0.76
C LEU A 339 15.61 -7.85 1.43
N LEU A 340 14.95 -8.99 1.19
CA LEU A 340 13.66 -9.29 1.81
C LEU A 340 13.76 -9.26 3.32
N ALA A 341 14.76 -9.94 3.90
CA ALA A 341 14.93 -9.96 5.35
C ALA A 341 15.29 -8.58 5.93
N GLY A 342 15.97 -7.73 5.16
CA GLY A 342 16.18 -6.31 5.48
C GLY A 342 14.89 -5.50 5.45
N SER A 343 14.04 -5.70 4.43
CA SER A 343 12.72 -5.07 4.32
C SER A 343 11.80 -5.45 5.48
N LEU A 344 11.87 -6.69 5.96
CA LEU A 344 11.08 -7.14 7.13
C LEU A 344 11.42 -6.38 8.42
N LEU A 345 12.63 -5.84 8.58
CA LEU A 345 12.97 -4.99 9.74
C LEU A 345 12.25 -3.64 9.74
N LEU A 346 11.70 -3.24 8.59
CA LEU A 346 11.10 -1.93 8.38
C LEU A 346 9.57 -1.98 8.38
N CYS A 347 8.98 -3.18 8.37
CA CYS A 347 7.54 -3.38 8.40
C CYS A 347 6.92 -2.81 9.68
N GLY A 348 5.77 -2.15 9.52
CA GLY A 348 4.99 -1.53 10.59
C GLY A 348 3.59 -2.14 10.74
N PRO A 349 2.76 -1.61 11.65
CA PRO A 349 1.38 -2.10 11.87
C PRO A 349 0.50 -2.11 10.62
N GLU A 350 0.81 -1.27 9.63
CA GLU A 350 0.11 -1.20 8.35
C GLU A 350 0.45 -2.35 7.39
N THR A 351 1.47 -3.16 7.68
CA THR A 351 1.86 -4.30 6.86
C THR A 351 0.76 -5.36 6.84
N SER A 352 0.38 -5.80 5.64
CA SER A 352 -0.67 -6.81 5.44
C SER A 352 -0.38 -8.11 6.21
N PRO A 353 -1.38 -8.69 6.92
CA PRO A 353 -1.24 -9.99 7.56
C PRO A 353 -0.93 -11.14 6.60
N ALA A 354 -1.27 -10.99 5.30
CA ALA A 354 -0.95 -11.97 4.26
C ALA A 354 0.56 -12.16 4.05
N LEU A 355 1.40 -11.22 4.49
CA LEU A 355 2.86 -11.31 4.38
C LEU A 355 3.39 -12.62 4.95
N ARG A 356 2.91 -13.04 6.13
CA ARG A 356 3.42 -14.26 6.77
C ARG A 356 3.10 -15.51 5.95
N PHE A 357 1.90 -15.59 5.37
CA PHE A 357 1.50 -16.70 4.52
C PHE A 357 2.49 -16.89 3.35
N TRP A 358 2.75 -15.82 2.62
CA TRP A 358 3.65 -15.86 1.47
C TRP A 358 5.11 -16.11 1.85
N LEU A 359 5.57 -15.57 2.98
CA LEU A 359 6.91 -15.85 3.50
C LEU A 359 7.09 -17.34 3.82
N GLU A 360 6.13 -17.97 4.51
CA GLU A 360 6.20 -19.39 4.83
C GLU A 360 6.10 -20.27 3.60
N GLY A 361 5.28 -19.88 2.62
CA GLY A 361 5.09 -20.62 1.38
C GLY A 361 6.27 -20.53 0.41
N THR A 362 7.01 -19.42 0.40
CA THR A 362 8.11 -19.18 -0.56
C THR A 362 9.50 -19.37 0.03
N VAL A 363 9.79 -18.77 1.18
CA VAL A 363 11.11 -18.83 1.83
C VAL A 363 11.16 -19.92 2.89
N GLY A 364 10.05 -20.06 3.58
CA GLY A 364 9.91 -20.92 4.71
C GLY A 364 9.75 -20.16 6.04
N PRO A 365 9.35 -20.88 7.07
CA PRO A 365 8.88 -20.34 8.34
C PRO A 365 9.96 -19.78 9.25
N ARG A 366 11.21 -20.14 8.99
CA ARG A 366 12.37 -19.64 9.75
C ARG A 366 12.92 -18.32 9.22
N VAL A 367 12.27 -17.71 8.22
CA VAL A 367 12.65 -16.38 7.77
C VAL A 367 12.42 -15.38 8.89
N GLN A 368 13.47 -14.61 9.19
CA GLN A 368 13.48 -13.62 10.27
C GLN A 368 13.97 -12.28 9.71
N PRO A 369 13.46 -11.16 10.25
CA PRO A 369 14.05 -9.85 10.01
C PRO A 369 15.54 -9.86 10.39
N ARG A 370 16.41 -9.36 9.50
CA ARG A 370 17.84 -9.23 9.77
C ARG A 370 18.42 -8.04 9.02
N PRO A 371 19.50 -7.41 9.53
CA PRO A 371 20.15 -6.32 8.83
C PRO A 371 20.56 -6.73 7.41
N LEU A 372 20.47 -5.79 6.48
CA LEU A 372 20.94 -5.99 5.12
C LEU A 372 22.41 -6.43 5.14
N PRO A 373 22.77 -7.53 4.47
CA PRO A 373 24.16 -7.94 4.39
C PRO A 373 24.97 -6.86 3.68
N LEU A 374 26.20 -6.62 4.12
CA LEU A 374 27.10 -5.69 3.44
C LEU A 374 27.44 -6.25 2.05
N PRO A 375 27.19 -5.51 0.95
CA PRO A 375 27.40 -6.03 -0.38
C PRO A 375 28.88 -6.28 -0.69
N PHE A 376 29.81 -5.53 -0.08
CA PHE A 376 31.24 -5.74 -0.32
C PHE A 376 31.97 -6.13 0.98
N PRO A 377 31.92 -7.41 1.40
CA PRO A 377 32.61 -7.87 2.61
C PRO A 377 34.11 -7.55 2.56
N GLY A 378 34.63 -6.94 3.63
CA GLY A 378 36.05 -6.58 3.74
C GLY A 378 36.48 -5.34 2.95
N TRP A 379 35.56 -4.70 2.23
CA TRP A 379 35.82 -3.40 1.60
C TRP A 379 35.39 -2.27 2.53
N ASP A 380 36.26 -1.29 2.74
CA ASP A 380 35.97 -0.13 3.57
C ASP A 380 35.47 1.05 2.71
N PRO A 381 34.16 1.39 2.76
CA PRO A 381 33.63 2.55 2.05
C PRO A 381 34.17 3.87 2.59
N ALA A 382 34.60 3.94 3.85
CA ALA A 382 35.16 5.16 4.45
C ALA A 382 36.57 5.48 3.90
N SER A 383 37.25 4.49 3.31
CA SER A 383 38.58 4.69 2.73
C SER A 383 38.55 5.41 1.38
N GLN A 384 37.38 5.75 0.85
CA GLN A 384 37.27 6.36 -0.48
C GLN A 384 37.59 7.86 -0.45
N PRO A 385 38.47 8.36 -1.34
CA PRO A 385 38.80 9.78 -1.40
C PRO A 385 37.56 10.65 -1.71
N PHE A 386 37.39 11.74 -0.96
CA PHE A 386 36.23 12.64 -1.11
C PHE A 386 36.20 13.35 -2.48
N ASP A 387 37.36 13.59 -3.10
CA ASP A 387 37.49 14.21 -4.43
C ASP A 387 36.97 13.32 -5.57
N GLU A 388 36.82 12.01 -5.35
CA GLU A 388 36.17 11.11 -6.31
C GLU A 388 34.63 11.13 -6.24
N MET A 389 34.06 11.64 -5.15
CA MET A 389 32.62 11.58 -4.89
C MET A 389 31.76 12.29 -5.95
N PRO A 390 32.16 13.43 -6.55
CA PRO A 390 31.42 14.04 -7.65
C PRO A 390 31.25 13.10 -8.86
N ARG A 391 32.30 12.35 -9.22
CA ARG A 391 32.24 11.39 -10.33
C ARG A 391 31.32 10.22 -9.99
N ARG A 392 31.42 9.70 -8.76
CA ARG A 392 30.61 8.57 -8.28
C ARG A 392 29.13 8.93 -8.17
N ALA A 393 28.82 10.09 -7.61
CA ALA A 393 27.47 10.61 -7.51
C ALA A 393 26.82 10.74 -8.89
N ARG A 394 27.56 11.30 -9.87
CA ARG A 394 27.10 11.39 -11.25
C ARG A 394 26.80 10.02 -11.84
N ALA A 395 27.73 9.07 -11.73
CA ALA A 395 27.55 7.72 -12.28
C ALA A 395 26.32 7.01 -11.70
N VAL A 396 26.11 7.09 -10.38
CA VAL A 396 24.93 6.51 -9.71
C VAL A 396 23.64 7.15 -10.20
N LEU A 397 23.58 8.49 -10.27
CA LEU A 397 22.37 9.18 -10.73
C LEU A 397 22.12 8.97 -12.22
N GLU A 398 23.15 8.88 -13.06
CA GLU A 398 23.02 8.54 -14.49
C GLU A 398 22.41 7.15 -14.68
N ALA A 399 22.81 6.18 -13.86
CA ALA A 399 22.23 4.83 -13.85
C ALA A 399 20.81 4.77 -13.28
N CYS A 400 20.40 5.74 -12.46
CA CYS A 400 19.08 5.79 -11.83
C CYS A 400 18.32 7.07 -12.25
N PRO A 401 17.80 7.13 -13.48
CA PRO A 401 17.43 8.40 -14.06
C PRO A 401 16.20 9.06 -13.46
N ASP A 402 15.35 8.27 -12.80
CA ASP A 402 14.14 8.69 -12.12
C ASP A 402 14.36 9.11 -10.67
N TRP A 403 15.61 9.06 -10.16
CA TRP A 403 15.96 9.59 -8.85
C TRP A 403 16.04 11.11 -8.91
N LEU A 404 14.91 11.75 -8.63
CA LEU A 404 14.69 13.19 -8.67
C LEU A 404 13.88 13.61 -7.44
N ASP A 405 14.06 14.86 -7.01
CA ASP A 405 13.05 15.51 -6.18
C ASP A 405 12.05 16.23 -7.11
N ASP A 406 10.80 15.79 -7.07
CA ASP A 406 9.69 16.33 -7.86
C ASP A 406 8.75 17.24 -7.05
N SER A 407 9.23 17.73 -5.90
CA SER A 407 8.41 18.53 -5.00
C SER A 407 8.02 19.88 -5.61
N ALA A 408 6.87 20.42 -5.15
CA ALA A 408 6.42 21.76 -5.50
C ALA A 408 7.50 22.83 -5.29
N LEU A 409 8.33 22.67 -4.24
CA LEU A 409 9.42 23.60 -3.94
C LEU A 409 10.52 23.54 -5.00
N THR A 410 10.92 22.35 -5.46
CA THR A 410 11.90 22.20 -6.54
C THR A 410 11.42 22.89 -7.81
N TYR A 411 10.15 22.75 -8.16
CA TYR A 411 9.56 23.43 -9.31
C TYR A 411 9.54 24.95 -9.16
N GLN A 412 9.23 25.46 -7.96
CA GLN A 412 9.27 26.89 -7.68
C GLN A 412 10.67 27.47 -7.85
N ILE A 413 11.69 26.80 -7.31
CA ILE A 413 13.08 27.25 -7.42
C ILE A 413 13.58 27.14 -8.87
N ALA A 414 13.21 26.07 -9.58
CA ALA A 414 13.56 25.87 -10.98
C ALA A 414 13.02 26.99 -11.88
N GLU A 415 11.78 27.41 -11.65
CA GLU A 415 11.14 28.55 -12.32
C GLU A 415 11.84 29.87 -11.97
N GLU A 416 12.16 30.10 -10.68
CA GLU A 416 12.86 31.30 -10.23
C GLU A 416 14.24 31.47 -10.90
N ILE A 417 15.02 30.40 -10.99
CA ILE A 417 16.32 30.40 -11.71
C ILE A 417 16.10 30.72 -13.19
N ALA A 418 15.12 30.07 -13.83
CA ALA A 418 14.84 30.27 -15.25
C ALA A 418 14.37 31.69 -15.59
N LEU A 419 13.72 32.39 -14.66
CA LEU A 419 13.23 33.76 -14.84
C LEU A 419 14.30 34.83 -14.59
N ARG A 420 15.30 34.56 -13.73
CA ARG A 420 16.32 35.53 -13.34
C ARG A 420 17.53 35.55 -14.26
N GLU A 421 17.89 34.40 -14.80
CA GLU A 421 19.21 34.21 -15.40
C GLU A 421 19.18 34.21 -16.92
N VAL A 422 20.24 34.77 -17.52
CA VAL A 422 20.44 34.76 -18.98
C VAL A 422 20.69 33.33 -19.47
N ASP A 423 21.44 32.55 -18.69
CA ASP A 423 21.53 31.10 -18.84
C ASP A 423 20.61 30.43 -17.81
N PRO A 424 19.47 29.86 -18.24
CA PRO A 424 18.50 29.28 -17.33
C PRO A 424 18.97 27.98 -16.69
N SER A 425 20.08 27.37 -17.14
CA SER A 425 20.59 26.13 -16.57
C SER A 425 21.02 26.31 -15.10
N PRO A 426 20.62 25.41 -14.18
CA PRO A 426 21.03 25.49 -12.77
C PRO A 426 22.55 25.36 -12.62
N ASP A 427 23.18 26.30 -11.91
CA ASP A 427 24.62 26.29 -11.64
C ASP A 427 24.86 26.34 -10.12
N PRO A 428 25.45 25.30 -9.51
CA PRO A 428 25.67 25.25 -8.06
C PRO A 428 26.60 26.35 -7.51
N LYS A 429 27.45 26.97 -8.34
CA LYS A 429 28.32 28.09 -7.93
C LYS A 429 27.62 29.43 -7.98
N ARG A 430 26.75 29.64 -8.96
CA ARG A 430 25.95 30.86 -9.11
C ARG A 430 24.74 30.85 -8.16
N ASP A 431 24.06 29.71 -8.10
CA ASP A 431 22.76 29.54 -7.45
C ASP A 431 22.88 28.96 -6.03
N VAL A 432 24.00 29.20 -5.34
CA VAL A 432 24.32 28.61 -4.01
C VAL A 432 23.18 28.79 -3.01
N GLY A 433 22.54 29.97 -3.00
CA GLY A 433 21.42 30.26 -2.11
C GLY A 433 20.20 29.37 -2.37
N ALA A 434 19.87 29.12 -3.64
CA ALA A 434 18.76 28.25 -4.04
C ALA A 434 19.03 26.78 -3.65
N TYR A 435 20.27 26.30 -3.89
CA TYR A 435 20.69 24.94 -3.50
C TYR A 435 20.62 24.75 -1.98
N ARG A 436 21.13 25.72 -1.22
CA ARG A 436 21.08 25.69 0.24
C ARG A 436 19.63 25.70 0.75
N TYR A 437 18.79 26.57 0.19
CA TYR A 437 17.40 26.66 0.58
C TYR A 437 16.64 25.35 0.32
N LEU A 438 16.78 24.77 -0.87
CA LEU A 438 16.16 23.49 -1.20
C LEU A 438 16.67 22.35 -0.30
N PHE A 439 17.95 22.36 0.03
CA PHE A 439 18.50 21.38 0.95
C PHE A 439 17.85 21.46 2.34
N GLU A 440 17.88 22.64 2.96
CA GLU A 440 17.37 22.87 4.32
C GLU A 440 15.86 22.59 4.43
N HIS A 441 15.08 22.93 3.41
CA HIS A 441 13.62 22.84 3.45
C HIS A 441 13.05 21.56 2.84
N ARG A 442 13.86 20.75 2.15
CA ARG A 442 13.39 19.55 1.46
C ARG A 442 14.35 18.39 1.51
N LEU A 443 15.54 18.51 0.92
CA LEU A 443 16.40 17.35 0.70
C LEU A 443 17.00 16.78 1.97
N GLN A 444 17.21 17.60 3.02
CA GLN A 444 17.68 17.13 4.31
C GLN A 444 16.77 16.03 4.88
N GLY A 445 15.44 16.20 4.76
CA GLY A 445 14.45 15.20 5.19
C GLY A 445 14.39 13.95 4.30
N GLN A 446 15.03 13.98 3.13
CA GLN A 446 15.09 12.87 2.16
C GLN A 446 16.44 12.15 2.14
N LEU A 447 17.45 12.61 2.89
CA LEU A 447 18.77 11.96 2.87
C LEU A 447 18.71 10.49 3.30
N GLU A 448 17.87 10.16 4.28
CA GLU A 448 17.68 8.77 4.71
C GLU A 448 17.04 7.91 3.63
N LEU A 449 16.12 8.45 2.83
CA LEU A 449 15.54 7.76 1.67
C LEU A 449 16.65 7.41 0.68
N PHE A 450 17.40 8.41 0.20
CA PHE A 450 18.46 8.20 -0.77
C PHE A 450 19.58 7.30 -0.25
N ARG A 451 19.92 7.40 1.04
CA ARG A 451 20.90 6.52 1.68
C ARG A 451 20.50 5.05 1.56
N ARG A 452 19.23 4.73 1.85
CA ARG A 452 18.74 3.34 1.77
C ARG A 452 18.54 2.87 0.34
N MET A 453 18.10 3.75 -0.56
CA MET A 453 18.07 3.47 -2.00
C MET A 453 19.46 3.07 -2.51
N GLN A 454 20.50 3.80 -2.11
CA GLN A 454 21.88 3.47 -2.46
C GLN A 454 22.34 2.15 -1.85
N LEU A 455 21.93 1.80 -0.63
CA LEU A 455 22.27 0.51 -0.02
C LEU A 455 21.62 -0.68 -0.76
N TRP A 456 20.36 -0.51 -1.19
CA TRP A 456 19.69 -1.48 -2.07
C TRP A 456 20.43 -1.62 -3.40
N MET A 457 20.68 -0.49 -4.07
CA MET A 457 21.35 -0.48 -5.38
C MET A 457 22.78 -1.00 -5.31
N ALA A 458 23.49 -0.80 -4.19
CA ALA A 458 24.82 -1.38 -4.00
C ALA A 458 24.79 -2.91 -4.06
N SER A 459 23.80 -3.53 -3.43
CA SER A 459 23.61 -4.98 -3.44
C SER A 459 23.12 -5.47 -4.81
N PHE A 460 22.18 -4.75 -5.41
CA PHE A 460 21.68 -5.02 -6.75
C PHE A 460 22.81 -5.03 -7.80
N TRP A 461 23.61 -3.96 -7.86
CA TRP A 461 24.71 -3.84 -8.82
C TRP A 461 25.85 -4.81 -8.55
N GLN A 462 26.10 -5.16 -7.29
CA GLN A 462 27.02 -6.24 -6.98
C GLN A 462 26.58 -7.55 -7.64
N SER A 463 25.31 -7.94 -7.48
CA SER A 463 24.79 -9.18 -8.06
C SER A 463 24.63 -9.12 -9.57
N SER A 464 24.43 -7.93 -10.16
CA SER A 464 24.39 -7.74 -11.62
C SER A 464 25.79 -7.72 -12.26
N GLY A 465 26.86 -7.71 -11.46
CA GLY A 465 28.26 -7.64 -11.91
C GLY A 465 28.81 -6.23 -12.14
N ASP A 466 28.04 -5.17 -11.87
CA ASP A 466 28.49 -3.78 -11.94
C ASP A 466 29.11 -3.34 -10.60
N HIS A 467 30.28 -3.91 -10.29
CA HIS A 467 30.94 -3.70 -9.01
C HIS A 467 31.35 -2.24 -8.76
N ASP A 468 31.62 -1.46 -9.81
CA ASP A 468 32.05 -0.07 -9.68
C ASP A 468 30.88 0.85 -9.34
N LEU A 469 29.71 0.66 -9.96
CA LEU A 469 28.48 1.32 -9.52
C LEU A 469 28.09 0.87 -8.11
N GLY A 470 28.16 -0.43 -7.81
CA GLY A 470 27.84 -0.96 -6.49
C GLY A 470 28.69 -0.35 -5.37
N ARG A 471 30.01 -0.27 -5.56
CA ARG A 471 30.93 0.40 -4.63
C ARG A 471 30.66 1.91 -4.52
N SER A 472 30.33 2.54 -5.64
CA SER A 472 30.00 3.97 -5.66
C SER A 472 28.75 4.27 -4.84
N ALA A 473 27.68 3.47 -4.99
CA ALA A 473 26.48 3.58 -4.17
C ALA A 473 26.76 3.31 -2.69
N LEU A 474 27.54 2.27 -2.36
CA LEU A 474 27.86 1.99 -0.96
C LEU A 474 28.68 3.11 -0.30
N ALA A 475 29.69 3.67 -0.99
CA ALA A 475 30.48 4.79 -0.49
C ALA A 475 29.61 6.03 -0.20
N LEU A 476 28.74 6.38 -1.15
CA LEU A 476 27.83 7.51 -1.00
C LEU A 476 26.82 7.26 0.13
N SER A 477 26.27 6.04 0.26
CA SER A 477 25.39 5.65 1.37
C SER A 477 26.06 5.82 2.73
N CYS A 478 27.32 5.38 2.86
CA CYS A 478 28.09 5.54 4.08
C CYS A 478 28.37 7.01 4.40
N GLN A 479 28.73 7.84 3.41
CA GLN A 479 28.91 9.28 3.65
C GLN A 479 27.61 9.94 4.08
N LEU A 480 26.47 9.62 3.45
CA LEU A 480 25.18 10.19 3.82
C LEU A 480 24.68 9.74 5.21
N SER A 481 25.22 8.66 5.78
CA SER A 481 24.94 8.30 7.19
C SER A 481 25.66 9.20 8.20
N ASP A 482 26.73 9.88 7.80
CA ASP A 482 27.50 10.77 8.67
C ASP A 482 26.90 12.18 8.67
N ALA A 483 26.55 12.68 9.85
CA ALA A 483 26.02 14.02 10.03
C ALA A 483 26.97 15.13 9.53
N GLN A 484 28.29 14.88 9.48
CA GLN A 484 29.27 15.82 8.93
C GLN A 484 29.17 15.97 7.42
N HIS A 485 28.64 14.97 6.72
CA HIS A 485 28.50 14.94 5.27
C HIS A 485 27.06 15.21 4.80
N ALA A 486 26.10 15.28 5.72
CA ALA A 486 24.72 15.73 5.48
C ALA A 486 24.64 17.26 5.29
N VAL A 487 25.28 17.77 4.24
CA VAL A 487 25.38 19.21 3.93
C VAL A 487 24.97 19.54 2.49
N PRO A 488 24.54 20.78 2.18
CA PRO A 488 24.14 21.18 0.83
C PRO A 488 25.25 20.99 -0.22
N GLY A 489 26.51 21.19 0.19
CA GLY A 489 27.68 21.09 -0.68
C GLY A 489 28.19 19.66 -0.91
N HIS A 490 27.53 18.64 -0.34
CA HIS A 490 27.92 17.26 -0.57
C HIS A 490 27.76 16.90 -2.06
N PRO A 491 28.72 16.21 -2.70
CA PRO A 491 28.68 15.96 -4.15
C PRO A 491 27.41 15.25 -4.64
N PHE A 492 26.87 14.32 -3.85
CA PHE A 492 25.57 13.70 -4.14
C PHE A 492 24.42 14.70 -4.12
N THR A 493 24.34 15.51 -3.06
CA THR A 493 23.29 16.53 -2.87
C THR A 493 23.31 17.54 -4.01
N VAL A 494 24.51 18.02 -4.38
CA VAL A 494 24.68 18.95 -5.51
C VAL A 494 24.20 18.31 -6.81
N ALA A 495 24.67 17.10 -7.12
CA ALA A 495 24.29 16.42 -8.37
C ALA A 495 22.78 16.14 -8.44
N LEU A 496 22.18 15.66 -7.35
CA LEU A 496 20.74 15.43 -7.25
C LEU A 496 19.94 16.74 -7.42
N THR A 497 20.37 17.82 -6.75
CA THR A 497 19.71 19.13 -6.84
C THR A 497 19.77 19.69 -8.25
N THR A 498 20.96 19.72 -8.86
CA THR A 498 21.15 20.18 -10.24
C THR A 498 20.23 19.41 -11.19
N ARG A 499 20.23 18.08 -11.08
CA ARG A 499 19.41 17.21 -11.91
C ARG A 499 17.91 17.45 -11.72
N SER A 500 17.46 17.57 -10.47
CA SER A 500 16.04 17.78 -10.12
C SER A 500 15.55 19.14 -10.64
N LEU A 501 16.34 20.20 -10.46
CA LEU A 501 16.03 21.53 -11.01
C LEU A 501 16.00 21.52 -12.54
N SER A 502 16.96 20.88 -13.20
CA SER A 502 16.96 20.75 -14.67
C SER A 502 15.75 19.98 -15.18
N ALA A 503 15.38 18.87 -14.53
CA ALA A 503 14.19 18.09 -14.89
C ALA A 503 12.91 18.90 -14.69
N ALA A 504 12.79 19.64 -13.58
CA ALA A 504 11.67 20.53 -13.32
C ALA A 504 11.54 21.63 -14.39
N GLN A 505 12.65 22.23 -14.83
CA GLN A 505 12.64 23.22 -15.93
C GLN A 505 12.17 22.60 -17.25
N VAL A 506 12.60 21.39 -17.59
CA VAL A 506 12.14 20.67 -18.78
C VAL A 506 10.64 20.40 -18.69
N ASN A 507 10.16 19.93 -17.55
CA ASN A 507 8.75 19.65 -17.29
C ASN A 507 7.89 20.91 -17.37
N LEU A 508 8.34 22.02 -16.77
CA LEU A 508 7.66 23.32 -16.86
C LEU A 508 7.53 23.81 -18.31
N ARG A 509 8.58 23.66 -19.13
CA ARG A 509 8.53 23.98 -20.57
C ARG A 509 7.57 23.06 -21.34
N ALA A 510 7.42 21.81 -20.90
CA ALA A 510 6.45 20.87 -21.43
C ALA A 510 5.01 21.08 -20.90
N GLY A 511 4.79 22.07 -20.03
CA GLY A 511 3.48 22.35 -19.41
C GLY A 511 3.12 21.38 -18.27
N ILE A 512 4.08 20.61 -17.77
CA ILE A 512 3.92 19.71 -16.63
C ILE A 512 4.34 20.47 -15.37
N ASP A 513 3.38 20.85 -14.54
CA ASP A 513 3.60 21.55 -13.27
C ASP A 513 2.81 20.89 -12.14
N PRO A 514 3.47 20.19 -11.21
CA PRO A 514 2.79 19.49 -10.11
C PRO A 514 2.09 20.46 -9.16
N ARG A 515 2.44 21.76 -9.17
CA ARG A 515 1.76 22.79 -8.37
C ARG A 515 0.38 23.17 -8.92
N LYS A 516 0.13 22.90 -10.20
CA LYS A 516 -1.15 23.18 -10.89
C LYS A 516 -2.08 21.97 -10.87
N THR A 517 -1.55 20.81 -10.48
CA THR A 517 -2.38 19.65 -10.13
C THR A 517 -2.77 19.84 -8.67
N PRO A 518 -4.07 19.82 -8.29
CA PRO A 518 -4.45 20.02 -6.90
C PRO A 518 -3.75 18.96 -6.03
N ILE A 519 -2.88 19.43 -5.14
CA ILE A 519 -2.18 18.59 -4.18
C ILE A 519 -3.25 18.03 -3.23
N SER A 520 -3.38 16.71 -3.24
CA SER A 520 -4.11 16.01 -2.19
C SER A 520 -3.45 16.31 -0.84
N PRO A 521 -4.15 16.89 0.16
CA PRO A 521 -3.58 17.07 1.48
C PRO A 521 -3.47 15.67 2.13
N GLY A 522 -2.28 15.08 2.14
CA GLY A 522 -2.03 13.78 2.74
C GLY A 522 -0.73 13.08 2.32
N ALA A 523 0.39 13.80 2.26
CA ALA A 523 1.72 13.21 2.07
C ALA A 523 2.65 13.55 3.24
#